data_AF-A0A7W0V419-F1
#
_entry.id   AF-A0A7W0V419-F1
#
_cell.length_a   1.000
_cell.length_b   1.000
_cell.length_c   1.000
_cell.angle_alpha   90.00
_cell.angle_beta   90.00
_cell.angle_gamma   90.00
#
_symmetry.space_group_name_H-M   'P 1'
#
loop_
_entity.id
_entity.type
_entity.pdbx_description
1 polymer ?
#
loop_
_entity_poly.entity_id
_entity_poly.type
_entity_poly.pdbx_seq_one_letter_code
_entity_poly.pdbx_strand_id
1 'polypeptide(L)'
;PHSLQLIMDSLRYWVTEMHVDGFRFDLASALARELHDVDRLGSFFDVIHQDPVLSRVKLIGEPWDIAEGGYQVGNFPSLWSEWNDQYRDTVRAYWKAGDVTVAELAYRLTGSSDLYQGDGRRPYASINFMVAHDGFTLHDLVSYNDKHNEANGEENRDGHDHNVSWNHGAEGETDDPAIIAAREQTKRNLMATLLLSQGVPMIAHGDEIGRTQGGNNNVYAQDNEISWVDWNLDDRTRALLEFTRELIAVRDRHPSLGRPRFFQGRKIRGSPVEDLAWFRPDGEPMTDEEWDVGWARAIGMRLGGKALSELDAEGNRRVDDDLFLLLNGHYEPVSFCIPPEGNDEWTVLVDTATGEVQRNGGGRTITAGEDFELPARSLLLLRR
;
A
#
# COMPACT_ATOMS: atom_id res chain seq x y z
N PRO A 1 18.04 25.23 -22.28
CA PRO A 1 18.60 25.88 -21.07
C PRO A 1 17.59 26.75 -20.31
N HIS A 2 16.90 27.70 -20.97
CA HIS A 2 15.95 28.60 -20.29
C HIS A 2 14.72 27.89 -19.72
N SER A 3 14.19 26.85 -20.39
CA SER A 3 13.07 26.06 -19.85
C SER A 3 13.45 25.35 -18.56
N LEU A 4 14.64 24.72 -18.52
CA LEU A 4 15.16 24.10 -17.30
C LEU A 4 15.33 25.13 -16.18
N GLN A 5 15.90 26.30 -16.48
CA GLN A 5 16.03 27.39 -15.51
C GLN A 5 14.66 27.79 -14.93
N LEU A 6 13.64 27.97 -15.78
CA LEU A 6 12.29 28.32 -15.32
C LEU A 6 11.72 27.27 -14.36
N ILE A 7 11.90 25.99 -14.66
CA ILE A 7 11.45 24.89 -13.79
C ILE A 7 12.20 24.94 -12.45
N MET A 8 13.52 25.08 -12.47
CA MET A 8 14.34 25.15 -11.26
C MET A 8 14.00 26.36 -10.39
N ASP A 9 13.81 27.54 -11.00
CA ASP A 9 13.43 28.76 -10.29
C ASP A 9 12.02 28.65 -9.70
N SER A 10 11.08 28.03 -10.41
CA SER A 10 9.74 27.71 -9.90
C SER A 10 9.81 26.80 -8.67
N LEU A 11 10.54 25.69 -8.75
CA LEU A 11 10.69 24.76 -7.63
C LEU A 11 11.33 25.45 -6.42
N ARG A 12 12.41 26.22 -6.61
CA ARG A 12 13.05 26.97 -5.51
C ARG A 12 12.10 28.01 -4.92
N TYR A 13 11.34 28.72 -5.73
CA TYR A 13 10.35 29.69 -5.26
C TYR A 13 9.30 29.02 -4.36
N TRP A 14 8.75 27.89 -4.77
CA TRP A 14 7.79 27.14 -3.95
C TRP A 14 8.39 26.67 -2.62
N VAL A 15 9.66 26.25 -2.61
CA VAL A 15 10.32 25.83 -1.35
C VAL A 15 10.67 27.02 -0.45
N THR A 16 11.29 28.06 -1.00
CA THR A 16 11.90 29.14 -0.21
C THR A 16 10.93 30.26 0.15
N GLU A 17 9.98 30.58 -0.73
CA GLU A 17 9.02 31.66 -0.53
C GLU A 17 7.66 31.15 -0.06
N MET A 18 7.21 29.99 -0.58
CA MET A 18 5.92 29.39 -0.21
C MET A 18 6.03 28.30 0.85
N HIS A 19 7.25 27.94 1.26
CA HIS A 19 7.53 26.94 2.29
C HIS A 19 6.94 25.55 1.99
N VAL A 20 6.94 25.15 0.72
CA VAL A 20 6.57 23.78 0.30
C VAL A 20 7.67 22.78 0.69
N ASP A 21 7.29 21.67 1.33
CA ASP A 21 8.22 20.64 1.85
C ASP A 21 8.66 19.58 0.83
N GLY A 22 8.08 19.61 -0.37
CA GLY A 22 8.35 18.65 -1.43
C GLY A 22 7.30 18.64 -2.53
N PHE A 23 7.52 17.82 -3.54
CA PHE A 23 6.72 17.79 -4.77
C PHE A 23 6.40 16.36 -5.18
N ARG A 24 5.20 16.14 -5.71
CA ARG A 24 4.85 15.00 -6.56
C ARG A 24 4.83 15.48 -8.00
N PHE A 25 5.73 14.96 -8.82
CA PHE A 25 5.85 15.29 -10.24
C PHE A 25 4.96 14.36 -11.05
N ASP A 26 4.02 14.97 -11.76
CA ASP A 26 3.15 14.32 -12.73
C ASP A 26 3.94 13.89 -13.98
N LEU A 27 3.66 12.70 -14.49
CA LEU A 27 4.33 12.09 -15.64
C LEU A 27 5.85 12.34 -15.65
N ALA A 28 6.52 12.04 -14.53
CA ALA A 28 7.87 12.54 -14.26
C ALA A 28 8.92 11.99 -15.24
N SER A 29 8.67 10.86 -15.90
CA SER A 29 9.51 10.35 -16.99
C SER A 29 9.63 11.34 -18.16
N ALA A 30 8.61 12.15 -18.42
CA ALA A 30 8.64 13.15 -19.49
C ALA A 30 9.68 14.25 -19.23
N LEU A 31 10.02 14.52 -17.96
CA LEU A 31 11.07 15.48 -17.57
C LEU A 31 12.48 14.95 -17.82
N ALA A 32 12.62 13.63 -17.94
CA ALA A 32 13.87 12.93 -18.18
C ALA A 32 14.11 12.59 -19.66
N ARG A 33 13.20 13.01 -20.55
CA ARG A 33 13.34 12.80 -21.99
C ARG A 33 14.39 13.74 -22.58
N GLU A 34 15.41 13.16 -23.21
CA GLU A 34 16.35 13.87 -24.07
C GLU A 34 16.17 13.38 -25.52
N LEU A 35 15.74 14.28 -26.41
CA LEU A 35 15.37 13.98 -27.80
C LEU A 35 14.25 12.93 -27.93
N HIS A 36 14.59 11.65 -28.03
CA HIS A 36 13.66 10.53 -28.24
C HIS A 36 13.71 9.48 -27.12
N ASP A 37 14.78 9.46 -26.32
CA ASP A 37 15.00 8.46 -25.28
C ASP A 37 14.79 9.05 -23.88
N VAL A 38 14.40 8.19 -22.93
CA VAL A 38 14.36 8.53 -21.50
C VAL A 38 15.68 8.08 -20.89
N ASP A 39 16.53 9.05 -20.49
CA ASP A 39 17.79 8.76 -19.82
C ASP A 39 17.65 9.04 -18.31
N ARG A 40 18.05 8.06 -17.48
CA ARG A 40 18.11 8.20 -16.01
C ARG A 40 19.04 9.33 -15.57
N LEU A 41 19.94 9.77 -16.46
CA LEU A 41 20.89 10.86 -16.30
C LEU A 41 20.46 12.13 -17.05
N GLY A 42 19.16 12.29 -17.33
CA GLY A 42 18.64 13.50 -17.94
C GLY A 42 19.07 14.74 -17.15
N SER A 43 19.48 15.79 -17.87
CA SER A 43 20.00 17.04 -17.32
C SER A 43 19.12 17.67 -16.22
N PHE A 44 17.83 17.38 -16.20
CA PHE A 44 16.91 17.76 -15.13
C PHE A 44 17.25 17.12 -13.77
N PHE A 45 17.47 15.80 -13.74
CA PHE A 45 17.75 15.08 -12.51
C PHE A 45 19.09 15.50 -11.90
N ASP A 46 20.14 15.61 -12.72
CA ASP A 46 21.46 16.04 -12.26
C ASP A 46 21.40 17.43 -11.60
N VAL A 47 20.66 18.35 -12.21
CA VAL A 47 20.52 19.72 -11.70
C VAL A 47 19.73 19.77 -10.41
N ILE A 48 18.72 18.91 -10.21
CA ILE A 48 18.03 18.78 -8.92
C ILE A 48 18.95 18.18 -7.85
N HIS A 49 19.71 17.13 -8.17
CA HIS A 49 20.56 16.45 -7.19
C HIS A 49 21.65 17.34 -6.62
N GLN A 50 22.23 18.23 -7.44
CA GLN A 50 23.25 19.17 -6.98
C GLN A 50 22.66 20.43 -6.30
N ASP A 51 21.36 20.69 -6.44
CA ASP A 51 20.77 21.95 -5.97
C ASP A 51 20.74 22.01 -4.42
N PRO A 52 21.30 23.04 -3.79
CA PRO A 52 21.40 23.11 -2.33
C PRO A 52 20.05 23.27 -1.61
N VAL A 53 19.00 23.70 -2.32
CA VAL A 53 17.64 23.82 -1.80
C VAL A 53 16.86 22.54 -2.10
N LEU A 54 16.79 22.15 -3.38
CA LEU A 54 15.91 21.07 -3.83
C LEU A 54 16.39 19.67 -3.45
N SER A 55 17.69 19.46 -3.26
CA SER A 55 18.21 18.16 -2.77
C SER A 55 17.78 17.82 -1.34
N ARG A 56 17.13 18.75 -0.63
CA ARG A 56 16.72 18.60 0.78
C ARG A 56 15.21 18.45 0.98
N VAL A 57 14.41 18.56 -0.08
CA VAL A 57 12.96 18.40 -0.03
C VAL A 57 12.53 16.99 -0.48
N LYS A 58 11.28 16.62 -0.23
CA LYS A 58 10.74 15.33 -0.69
C LYS A 58 10.47 15.40 -2.20
N LEU A 59 10.97 14.41 -2.95
CA LEU A 59 10.76 14.30 -4.39
C LEU A 59 10.04 12.98 -4.67
N ILE A 60 8.81 13.08 -5.17
CA ILE A 60 7.98 11.94 -5.54
C ILE A 60 7.71 12.04 -7.03
N GLY A 61 7.90 10.97 -7.78
CA GLY A 61 7.60 10.92 -9.21
C GLY A 61 6.48 9.94 -9.53
N GLU A 62 5.70 10.27 -10.56
CA GLU A 62 5.02 9.27 -11.36
C GLU A 62 6.03 8.70 -12.37
N PRO A 63 6.52 7.46 -12.18
CA PRO A 63 7.66 6.94 -12.94
C PRO A 63 7.22 6.37 -14.30
N TRP A 64 6.29 7.05 -14.98
CA TRP A 64 5.90 6.73 -16.34
C TRP A 64 5.47 7.97 -17.11
N ASP A 65 5.42 7.85 -18.43
CA ASP A 65 4.69 8.75 -19.32
C ASP A 65 4.01 7.94 -20.43
N ILE A 66 3.20 8.62 -21.27
CA ILE A 66 2.40 7.97 -22.31
C ILE A 66 3.20 7.57 -23.57
N ALA A 67 4.46 8.00 -23.69
CA ALA A 67 5.26 7.78 -24.88
C ALA A 67 6.10 6.49 -24.77
N GLU A 68 6.59 6.02 -25.92
CA GLU A 68 7.42 4.81 -25.98
C GLU A 68 8.64 4.93 -25.05
N GLY A 69 8.93 3.86 -24.31
CA GLY A 69 9.99 3.84 -23.29
C GLY A 69 9.68 4.67 -22.02
N GLY A 70 8.45 5.16 -21.87
CA GLY A 70 8.04 6.02 -20.76
C GLY A 70 8.03 5.32 -19.39
N TYR A 71 7.80 4.01 -19.34
CA TYR A 71 7.73 3.24 -18.09
C TYR A 71 9.11 3.08 -17.43
N GLN A 72 9.29 3.73 -16.29
CA GLN A 72 10.55 3.90 -15.57
C GLN A 72 10.43 3.54 -14.08
N VAL A 73 9.47 2.69 -13.71
CA VAL A 73 9.36 2.18 -12.33
C VAL A 73 10.68 1.51 -11.92
N GLY A 74 11.20 1.88 -10.76
CA GLY A 74 12.49 1.41 -10.25
C GLY A 74 13.71 2.07 -10.92
N ASN A 75 13.50 3.06 -11.79
CA ASN A 75 14.59 3.64 -12.58
C ASN A 75 14.93 5.08 -12.20
N PHE A 76 14.20 5.71 -11.28
CA PHE A 76 14.52 7.07 -10.86
C PHE A 76 15.77 7.09 -9.98
N PRO A 77 16.48 8.24 -9.92
CA PRO A 77 17.65 8.39 -9.06
C PRO A 77 17.34 8.24 -7.56
N SER A 78 18.38 8.04 -6.75
CA SER A 78 18.27 7.64 -5.34
C SER A 78 17.58 8.62 -4.38
N LEU A 79 17.47 9.90 -4.74
CA LEU A 79 16.74 10.91 -3.95
C LEU A 79 15.22 10.82 -4.11
N TRP A 80 14.74 10.06 -5.10
CA TRP A 80 13.33 10.03 -5.47
C TRP A 80 12.60 8.84 -4.85
N SER A 81 11.39 9.12 -4.39
CA SER A 81 10.35 8.11 -4.21
C SER A 81 9.46 8.07 -5.45
N GLU A 82 8.86 6.93 -5.70
CA GLU A 82 8.06 6.65 -6.88
C GLU A 82 6.69 6.14 -6.48
N TRP A 83 5.65 6.56 -7.20
CA TRP A 83 4.36 5.88 -7.15
C TRP A 83 4.51 4.44 -7.64
N ASN A 84 4.18 3.48 -6.78
CA ASN A 84 4.30 2.06 -7.08
C ASN A 84 2.98 1.48 -7.62
N ASP A 85 2.80 1.52 -8.94
CA ASP A 85 1.63 0.93 -9.61
C ASP A 85 1.59 -0.60 -9.53
N GLN A 86 2.76 -1.26 -9.50
CA GLN A 86 2.85 -2.70 -9.27
C GLN A 86 2.28 -3.07 -7.89
N TYR A 87 2.54 -2.27 -6.85
CA TYR A 87 1.89 -2.44 -5.54
C TYR A 87 0.37 -2.33 -5.66
N ARG A 88 -0.12 -1.27 -6.32
CA ARG A 88 -1.55 -1.03 -6.54
C ARG A 88 -2.21 -2.23 -7.21
N ASP A 89 -1.67 -2.68 -8.32
CA ASP A 89 -2.30 -3.71 -9.16
C ASP A 89 -2.23 -5.09 -8.49
N THR A 90 -1.09 -5.44 -7.88
CA THR A 90 -0.93 -6.70 -7.15
C THR A 90 -1.85 -6.79 -5.94
N VAL A 91 -1.97 -5.73 -5.13
CA VAL A 91 -2.85 -5.73 -3.95
C VAL A 91 -4.32 -5.77 -4.34
N ARG A 92 -4.72 -5.00 -5.37
CA ARG A 92 -6.08 -5.06 -5.93
C ARG A 92 -6.40 -6.47 -6.45
N ALA A 93 -5.49 -7.06 -7.23
CA ALA A 93 -5.65 -8.39 -7.80
C ALA A 93 -5.77 -9.47 -6.72
N TYR A 94 -4.94 -9.39 -5.67
CA TYR A 94 -5.00 -10.34 -4.55
C TYR A 94 -6.38 -10.35 -3.88
N TRP A 95 -6.92 -9.18 -3.51
CA TRP A 95 -8.22 -9.09 -2.83
C TRP A 95 -9.42 -9.36 -3.74
N LYS A 96 -9.25 -9.16 -5.05
CA LYS A 96 -10.18 -9.63 -6.09
C LYS A 96 -10.16 -11.15 -6.29
N ALA A 97 -9.23 -11.87 -5.65
CA ALA A 97 -8.93 -13.28 -5.89
C ALA A 97 -8.49 -13.56 -7.34
N GLY A 98 -7.67 -12.67 -7.91
CA GLY A 98 -6.96 -12.88 -9.16
C GLY A 98 -5.67 -13.69 -8.97
N ASP A 99 -5.03 -14.05 -10.10
CA ASP A 99 -3.79 -14.82 -10.12
C ASP A 99 -2.60 -13.93 -9.72
N VAL A 100 -2.25 -13.98 -8.43
CA VAL A 100 -1.07 -13.31 -7.85
C VAL A 100 -0.19 -14.38 -7.22
N THR A 101 1.09 -14.41 -7.60
CA THR A 101 2.07 -15.31 -6.98
C THR A 101 2.40 -14.85 -5.57
N VAL A 102 2.83 -15.78 -4.72
CA VAL A 102 3.26 -15.45 -3.35
C VAL A 102 4.45 -14.48 -3.39
N ALA A 103 5.41 -14.72 -4.28
CA ALA A 103 6.59 -13.88 -4.42
C ALA A 103 6.23 -12.42 -4.73
N GLU A 104 5.31 -12.22 -5.67
CA GLU A 104 4.91 -10.88 -6.09
C GLU A 104 4.21 -10.12 -4.96
N LEU A 105 3.27 -10.76 -4.26
CA LEU A 105 2.63 -10.20 -3.08
C LEU A 105 3.64 -9.90 -1.95
N ALA A 106 4.57 -10.81 -1.70
CA ALA A 106 5.57 -10.64 -0.65
C ALA A 106 6.50 -9.46 -0.91
N TYR A 107 6.93 -9.26 -2.16
CA TYR A 107 7.67 -8.07 -2.54
C TYR A 107 6.87 -6.80 -2.23
N ARG A 108 5.59 -6.73 -2.62
CA ARG A 108 4.75 -5.57 -2.33
C ARG A 108 4.60 -5.31 -0.83
N LEU A 109 4.34 -6.33 -0.03
CA LEU A 109 4.20 -6.20 1.43
C LEU A 109 5.50 -5.76 2.13
N THR A 110 6.66 -6.08 1.55
CA THR A 110 7.98 -5.81 2.14
C THR A 110 8.74 -4.64 1.53
N GLY A 111 8.03 -3.77 0.80
CA GLY A 111 8.53 -2.47 0.34
C GLY A 111 9.14 -2.50 -1.06
N SER A 112 8.83 -3.55 -1.85
CA SER A 112 9.26 -3.77 -3.23
C SER A 112 10.78 -3.71 -3.40
N SER A 113 11.47 -4.57 -2.65
CA SER A 113 12.93 -4.69 -2.73
C SER A 113 13.45 -5.07 -4.11
N ASP A 114 12.67 -5.83 -4.87
CA ASP A 114 12.92 -6.17 -6.27
C ASP A 114 13.07 -4.93 -7.16
N LEU A 115 12.32 -3.86 -6.87
CA LEU A 115 12.38 -2.59 -7.60
C LEU A 115 13.49 -1.67 -7.08
N TYR A 116 13.61 -1.53 -5.75
CA TYR A 116 14.32 -0.40 -5.15
C TYR A 116 15.59 -0.78 -4.36
N GLN A 117 15.85 -2.06 -4.07
CA GLN A 117 17.03 -2.42 -3.27
C GLN A 117 18.33 -2.36 -4.08
N GLY A 118 18.26 -2.66 -5.37
CA GLY A 118 19.44 -2.86 -6.23
C GLY A 118 20.28 -1.60 -6.49
N ASP A 119 19.69 -0.41 -6.37
CA ASP A 119 20.34 0.88 -6.66
C ASP A 119 20.69 1.71 -5.41
N GLY A 120 20.55 1.11 -4.23
CA GLY A 120 20.87 1.73 -2.95
C GLY A 120 19.75 2.55 -2.32
N ARG A 121 18.56 2.59 -2.95
CA ARG A 121 17.35 3.11 -2.30
C ARG A 121 16.87 2.19 -1.19
N ARG A 122 15.89 2.69 -0.45
CA ARG A 122 15.34 2.06 0.76
C ARG A 122 13.83 1.92 0.62
N PRO A 123 13.13 1.24 1.55
CA PRO A 123 11.68 1.05 1.44
C PRO A 123 10.89 2.35 1.24
N TYR A 124 11.38 3.50 1.73
CA TYR A 124 10.72 4.79 1.52
C TYR A 124 10.61 5.22 0.05
N ALA A 125 11.40 4.63 -0.85
CA ALA A 125 11.32 4.90 -2.28
C ALA A 125 10.01 4.40 -2.88
N SER A 126 9.36 3.41 -2.25
CA SER A 126 8.03 2.95 -2.64
C SER A 126 6.95 3.82 -1.99
N ILE A 127 6.26 4.62 -2.80
CA ILE A 127 4.95 5.18 -2.41
C ILE A 127 3.90 4.14 -2.74
N ASN A 128 3.45 3.42 -1.70
CA ASN A 128 2.40 2.43 -1.84
C ASN A 128 1.06 3.13 -1.87
N PHE A 129 0.21 2.76 -2.81
CA PHE A 129 -1.15 3.25 -2.89
C PHE A 129 -2.02 2.19 -3.55
N MET A 130 -3.31 2.19 -3.23
CA MET A 130 -4.28 1.34 -3.92
C MET A 130 -5.23 2.17 -4.74
N VAL A 131 -5.39 3.45 -4.45
CA VAL A 131 -6.32 4.38 -5.07
C VAL A 131 -5.64 5.73 -5.12
N ALA A 132 -5.89 6.48 -6.19
CA ALA A 132 -5.39 7.83 -6.40
C ALA A 132 -6.54 8.68 -6.95
N HIS A 133 -6.22 9.88 -7.45
CA HIS A 133 -7.20 10.69 -8.18
C HIS A 133 -7.54 10.08 -9.56
N ASP A 134 -6.59 9.35 -10.15
CA ASP A 134 -6.82 8.57 -11.36
C ASP A 134 -7.41 7.20 -11.02
N GLY A 135 -8.53 6.86 -11.65
CA GLY A 135 -9.26 5.62 -11.42
C GLY A 135 -10.35 5.74 -10.36
N PHE A 136 -10.85 4.59 -9.91
CA PHE A 136 -11.87 4.50 -8.87
C PHE A 136 -11.36 4.94 -7.50
N THR A 137 -12.27 5.51 -6.70
CA THR A 137 -12.18 5.59 -5.23
C THR A 137 -12.11 4.21 -4.57
N LEU A 138 -11.79 4.11 -3.28
CA LEU A 138 -11.82 2.84 -2.54
C LEU A 138 -13.23 2.23 -2.50
N HIS A 139 -14.27 3.05 -2.37
CA HIS A 139 -15.65 2.56 -2.39
C HIS A 139 -16.07 2.08 -3.77
N ASP A 140 -15.71 2.81 -4.82
CA ASP A 140 -16.09 2.42 -6.18
C ASP A 140 -15.31 1.20 -6.66
N LEU A 141 -14.06 1.02 -6.22
CA LEU A 141 -13.22 -0.14 -6.50
C LEU A 141 -13.88 -1.47 -6.06
N VAL A 142 -14.71 -1.42 -5.01
CA VAL A 142 -15.48 -2.57 -4.51
C VAL A 142 -16.95 -2.55 -4.93
N SER A 143 -17.37 -1.55 -5.71
CA SER A 143 -18.79 -1.35 -6.07
C SER A 143 -19.07 -1.38 -7.57
N TYR A 144 -18.04 -1.26 -8.42
CA TYR A 144 -18.17 -1.21 -9.86
C TYR A 144 -17.16 -2.12 -10.56
N ASN A 145 -17.61 -2.85 -11.58
CA ASN A 145 -16.71 -3.58 -12.49
C ASN A 145 -16.38 -2.73 -13.71
N ASP A 146 -17.33 -1.93 -14.18
CA ASP A 146 -17.19 -1.09 -15.36
C ASP A 146 -17.14 0.38 -14.95
N LYS A 147 -16.47 1.21 -15.76
CA LYS A 147 -16.44 2.67 -15.56
C LYS A 147 -17.74 3.32 -16.06
N HIS A 148 -18.19 4.35 -15.36
CA HIS A 148 -19.41 5.13 -15.64
C HIS A 148 -19.04 6.62 -15.78
N ASN A 149 -18.29 6.94 -16.83
CA ASN A 149 -17.75 8.27 -17.12
C ASN A 149 -18.67 9.10 -18.03
N GLU A 150 -19.93 8.72 -18.22
CA GLU A 150 -20.88 9.39 -19.13
C GLU A 150 -21.01 10.89 -18.83
N ALA A 151 -20.91 11.27 -17.55
CA ALA A 151 -20.96 12.65 -17.10
C ALA A 151 -19.83 13.53 -17.68
N ASN A 152 -18.74 12.94 -18.17
CA ASN A 152 -17.61 13.66 -18.79
C ASN A 152 -17.93 14.10 -20.23
N GLY A 153 -19.00 13.60 -20.84
CA GLY A 153 -19.43 14.00 -22.19
C GLY A 153 -18.64 13.36 -23.34
N GLU A 154 -17.84 12.34 -23.06
CA GLU A 154 -17.00 11.64 -24.04
C GLU A 154 -17.53 10.25 -24.41
N GLU A 155 -18.84 10.00 -24.16
CA GLU A 155 -19.50 8.71 -24.39
C GLU A 155 -18.78 7.53 -23.69
N ASN A 156 -18.32 7.76 -22.46
CA ASN A 156 -17.60 6.78 -21.64
C ASN A 156 -16.28 6.25 -22.27
N ARG A 157 -15.69 6.99 -23.24
CA ARG A 157 -14.43 6.59 -23.89
C ARG A 157 -13.19 6.95 -23.09
N ASP A 158 -13.27 7.94 -22.22
CA ASP A 158 -12.18 8.40 -21.37
C ASP A 158 -12.01 7.51 -20.13
N GLY A 159 -10.87 7.65 -19.44
CA GLY A 159 -10.53 6.82 -18.28
C GLY A 159 -10.04 5.41 -18.63
N HIS A 160 -9.41 4.75 -17.65
CA HIS A 160 -8.79 3.45 -17.84
C HIS A 160 -9.81 2.30 -17.77
N ASP A 161 -9.72 1.31 -18.67
CA ASP A 161 -10.67 0.18 -18.72
C ASP A 161 -10.28 -0.99 -17.79
N HIS A 162 -9.02 -1.07 -17.38
CA HIS A 162 -8.53 -2.16 -16.54
C HIS A 162 -8.33 -1.68 -15.10
N ASN A 163 -9.39 -1.68 -14.30
CA ASN A 163 -9.36 -1.13 -12.93
C ASN A 163 -8.99 -2.14 -11.84
N VAL A 164 -9.01 -3.45 -12.15
CA VAL A 164 -8.82 -4.52 -11.16
C VAL A 164 -9.81 -4.39 -9.99
N SER A 165 -11.06 -4.05 -10.31
CA SER A 165 -12.15 -3.84 -9.36
C SER A 165 -13.06 -5.07 -9.25
N TRP A 166 -13.89 -5.13 -8.21
CA TRP A 166 -14.91 -6.16 -8.06
C TRP A 166 -16.15 -5.62 -7.35
N ASN A 167 -17.28 -5.60 -8.03
CA ASN A 167 -18.54 -5.04 -7.54
C ASN A 167 -19.27 -5.89 -6.48
N HIS A 168 -18.72 -7.05 -6.11
CA HIS A 168 -19.30 -7.99 -5.15
C HIS A 168 -20.67 -8.58 -5.54
N GLY A 169 -21.07 -8.48 -6.81
CA GLY A 169 -22.29 -9.07 -7.37
C GLY A 169 -23.38 -8.08 -7.77
N ALA A 170 -23.22 -6.79 -7.45
CA ALA A 170 -24.13 -5.72 -7.85
C ALA A 170 -23.33 -4.53 -8.40
N GLU A 171 -23.71 -3.99 -9.56
CA GLU A 171 -23.05 -2.80 -10.12
C GLU A 171 -23.62 -1.53 -9.47
N GLY A 172 -22.78 -0.77 -8.78
CA GLY A 172 -23.16 0.43 -8.03
C GLY A 172 -23.78 0.17 -6.67
N GLU A 173 -24.55 1.14 -6.17
CA GLU A 173 -25.22 1.07 -4.87
C GLU A 173 -26.24 -0.07 -4.81
N THR A 174 -26.40 -0.66 -3.62
CA THR A 174 -27.28 -1.80 -3.38
C THR A 174 -27.80 -1.80 -1.95
N ASP A 175 -28.98 -2.37 -1.75
CA ASP A 175 -29.60 -2.61 -0.43
C ASP A 175 -29.35 -4.04 0.09
N ASP A 176 -28.65 -4.89 -0.68
CA ASP A 176 -28.34 -6.26 -0.24
C ASP A 176 -27.31 -6.24 0.91
N PRO A 177 -27.71 -6.64 2.14
CA PRO A 177 -26.83 -6.56 3.31
C PRO A 177 -25.60 -7.47 3.18
N ALA A 178 -25.68 -8.58 2.44
CA ALA A 178 -24.54 -9.48 2.25
C ALA A 178 -23.48 -8.85 1.34
N ILE A 179 -23.90 -8.18 0.27
CA ILE A 179 -22.99 -7.45 -0.64
C ILE A 179 -22.35 -6.28 0.11
N ILE A 180 -23.14 -5.49 0.83
CA ILE A 180 -22.64 -4.37 1.63
C ILE A 180 -21.59 -4.85 2.64
N ALA A 181 -21.88 -5.91 3.41
CA ALA A 181 -20.93 -6.44 4.38
C ALA A 181 -19.61 -6.90 3.72
N ALA A 182 -19.69 -7.56 2.57
CA ALA A 182 -18.52 -8.00 1.82
C ALA A 182 -17.69 -6.81 1.30
N ARG A 183 -18.34 -5.74 0.81
CA ARG A 183 -17.66 -4.49 0.39
C ARG A 183 -16.96 -3.82 1.56
N GLU A 184 -17.64 -3.68 2.70
CA GLU A 184 -17.04 -3.08 3.91
C GLU A 184 -15.81 -3.88 4.38
N GLN A 185 -15.87 -5.21 4.34
CA GLN A 185 -14.72 -6.07 4.66
C GLN A 185 -13.58 -5.88 3.65
N THR A 186 -13.86 -5.85 2.34
CA THR A 186 -12.81 -5.59 1.33
C THR A 186 -12.18 -4.21 1.47
N LYS A 187 -12.96 -3.16 1.79
CA LYS A 187 -12.42 -1.83 2.09
C LYS A 187 -11.43 -1.87 3.24
N ARG A 188 -11.78 -2.58 4.33
CA ARG A 188 -10.88 -2.78 5.48
C ARG A 188 -9.65 -3.60 5.11
N ASN A 189 -9.79 -4.67 4.32
CA ASN A 189 -8.68 -5.49 3.84
C ASN A 189 -7.65 -4.66 3.06
N LEU A 190 -8.14 -3.88 2.10
CA LEU A 190 -7.33 -2.98 1.30
C LEU A 190 -6.63 -1.97 2.21
N MET A 191 -7.37 -1.22 3.04
CA MET A 191 -6.80 -0.21 3.95
C MET A 191 -5.76 -0.81 4.91
N ALA A 192 -6.04 -1.98 5.48
CA ALA A 192 -5.12 -2.74 6.32
C ALA A 192 -3.85 -3.17 5.56
N THR A 193 -3.99 -3.71 4.35
CA THR A 193 -2.84 -4.10 3.52
C THR A 193 -1.94 -2.89 3.26
N LEU A 194 -2.51 -1.74 2.89
CA LEU A 194 -1.78 -0.49 2.66
C LEU A 194 -1.00 -0.03 3.90
N LEU A 195 -1.68 0.09 5.04
CA LEU A 195 -1.09 0.64 6.26
C LEU A 195 -0.19 -0.34 7.02
N LEU A 196 -0.24 -1.64 6.72
CA LEU A 196 0.61 -2.66 7.35
C LEU A 196 1.79 -3.09 6.47
N SER A 197 1.82 -2.68 5.20
CA SER A 197 2.96 -2.91 4.30
C SER A 197 4.15 -2.01 4.63
N GLN A 198 5.37 -2.46 4.31
CA GLN A 198 6.54 -1.58 4.31
C GLN A 198 6.49 -0.59 3.14
N GLY A 199 7.10 0.58 3.33
CA GLY A 199 7.06 1.69 2.38
C GLY A 199 6.30 2.89 2.93
N VAL A 200 6.02 3.87 2.08
CA VAL A 200 5.23 5.05 2.44
C VAL A 200 3.79 4.85 1.95
N PRO A 201 2.80 4.65 2.83
CA PRO A 201 1.41 4.53 2.41
C PRO A 201 0.84 5.90 2.02
N MET A 202 0.14 5.95 0.89
CA MET A 202 -0.64 7.10 0.44
C MET A 202 -2.12 6.74 0.44
N ILE A 203 -2.91 7.49 1.22
CA ILE A 203 -4.37 7.39 1.25
C ILE A 203 -4.95 8.49 0.36
N ALA A 204 -5.87 8.14 -0.54
CA ALA A 204 -6.60 9.15 -1.31
C ALA A 204 -7.67 9.80 -0.43
N HIS A 205 -7.73 11.13 -0.43
CA HIS A 205 -8.61 11.89 0.44
C HIS A 205 -10.08 11.53 0.23
N GLY A 206 -10.72 11.07 1.31
CA GLY A 206 -12.12 10.65 1.35
C GLY A 206 -12.29 9.13 1.34
N ASP A 207 -11.27 8.34 1.02
CA ASP A 207 -11.36 6.87 1.09
C ASP A 207 -11.58 6.38 2.52
N GLU A 208 -11.08 7.11 3.53
CA GLU A 208 -11.28 6.82 4.94
C GLU A 208 -12.75 6.91 5.37
N ILE A 209 -13.60 7.61 4.60
CA ILE A 209 -15.05 7.68 4.82
C ILE A 209 -15.84 7.01 3.68
N GLY A 210 -15.18 6.29 2.78
CA GLY A 210 -15.84 5.63 1.66
C GLY A 210 -16.42 6.59 0.62
N ARG A 211 -15.70 7.68 0.29
CA ARG A 211 -16.04 8.59 -0.81
C ARG A 211 -16.32 7.79 -2.08
N THR A 212 -17.35 8.21 -2.81
CA THR A 212 -17.76 7.64 -4.11
C THR A 212 -17.76 8.74 -5.17
N GLN A 213 -17.50 8.32 -6.40
CA GLN A 213 -17.66 9.11 -7.63
C GLN A 213 -18.76 8.50 -8.52
N GLY A 214 -19.61 7.64 -7.97
CA GLY A 214 -20.71 6.99 -8.68
C GLY A 214 -20.25 6.06 -9.81
N GLY A 215 -19.03 5.50 -9.70
CA GLY A 215 -18.44 4.69 -10.76
C GLY A 215 -17.73 5.50 -11.85
N ASN A 216 -17.64 6.84 -11.73
CA ASN A 216 -16.77 7.61 -12.60
C ASN A 216 -15.31 7.44 -12.14
N ASN A 217 -14.47 6.87 -13.00
CA ASN A 217 -13.06 6.59 -12.68
C ASN A 217 -12.09 7.65 -13.25
N ASN A 218 -12.62 8.76 -13.76
CA ASN A 218 -11.86 9.82 -14.40
C ASN A 218 -12.57 11.19 -14.22
N VAL A 219 -12.72 11.65 -12.99
CA VAL A 219 -13.50 12.86 -12.65
C VAL A 219 -12.82 14.20 -12.99
N TYR A 220 -11.86 14.21 -13.92
CA TYR A 220 -11.00 15.37 -14.20
C TYR A 220 -11.78 16.65 -14.60
N ALA A 221 -12.98 16.48 -15.16
CA ALA A 221 -13.85 17.56 -15.62
C ALA A 221 -15.09 17.78 -14.72
N GLN A 222 -15.14 17.17 -13.53
CA GLN A 222 -16.28 17.27 -12.61
C GLN A 222 -15.96 18.20 -11.44
N ASP A 223 -16.52 19.40 -11.46
CA ASP A 223 -16.49 20.40 -10.38
C ASP A 223 -17.87 20.43 -9.67
N ASN A 224 -18.28 19.30 -9.10
CA ASN A 224 -19.63 19.07 -8.56
C ASN A 224 -19.68 17.90 -7.56
N GLU A 225 -20.87 17.50 -7.13
CA GLU A 225 -21.12 16.45 -6.13
C GLU A 225 -20.49 15.09 -6.46
N ILE A 226 -20.14 14.82 -7.73
CA ILE A 226 -19.42 13.59 -8.12
C ILE A 226 -18.00 13.59 -7.55
N SER A 227 -17.33 14.74 -7.51
CA SER A 227 -15.94 14.84 -7.03
C SER A 227 -15.82 15.40 -5.62
N TRP A 228 -16.88 16.04 -5.09
CA TRP A 228 -16.89 16.62 -3.76
C TRP A 228 -16.89 15.57 -2.65
N VAL A 229 -16.18 15.89 -1.57
CA VAL A 229 -16.20 15.05 -0.37
C VAL A 229 -17.48 15.35 0.39
N ASP A 230 -18.37 14.36 0.47
CA ASP A 230 -19.57 14.45 1.30
C ASP A 230 -19.22 14.17 2.77
N TRP A 231 -19.41 15.18 3.61
CA TRP A 231 -19.16 15.11 5.06
C TRP A 231 -20.39 14.68 5.87
N ASN A 232 -21.50 14.35 5.21
CA ASN A 232 -22.68 13.80 5.86
C ASN A 232 -22.51 12.30 6.16
N LEU A 233 -21.76 12.01 7.23
CA LEU A 233 -21.37 10.64 7.58
C LEU A 233 -22.50 9.87 8.28
N ASP A 234 -22.89 8.73 7.69
CA ASP A 234 -23.70 7.69 8.31
C ASP A 234 -22.88 6.79 9.26
N ASP A 235 -23.51 5.78 9.85
CA ASP A 235 -22.83 4.87 10.79
C ASP A 235 -21.73 4.03 10.11
N ARG A 236 -21.88 3.65 8.83
CA ARG A 236 -20.91 2.82 8.12
C ARG A 236 -19.65 3.60 7.77
N THR A 237 -19.83 4.80 7.23
CA THR A 237 -18.74 5.74 6.88
C THR A 237 -17.97 6.16 8.14
N ARG A 238 -18.66 6.39 9.28
CA ARG A 238 -18.01 6.61 10.58
C ARG A 238 -17.21 5.40 11.04
N ALA A 239 -17.73 4.19 10.86
CA ALA A 239 -17.02 2.96 11.25
C ALA A 239 -15.72 2.77 10.43
N LEU A 240 -15.75 3.04 9.12
CA LEU A 240 -14.54 2.99 8.28
C LEU A 240 -13.52 4.08 8.66
N LEU A 241 -14.00 5.28 9.00
CA LEU A 241 -13.14 6.37 9.46
C LEU A 241 -12.43 6.00 10.76
N GLU A 242 -13.18 5.47 11.73
CA GLU A 242 -12.59 5.02 12.99
C GLU A 242 -11.61 3.87 12.75
N PHE A 243 -11.99 2.85 11.96
CA PHE A 243 -11.08 1.76 11.58
C PHE A 243 -9.76 2.28 11.00
N THR A 244 -9.83 3.21 10.05
CA THR A 244 -8.65 3.83 9.42
C THR A 244 -7.79 4.57 10.45
N ARG A 245 -8.41 5.35 11.35
CA ARG A 245 -7.70 6.06 12.43
C ARG A 245 -7.03 5.10 13.40
N GLU A 246 -7.72 4.04 13.81
CA GLU A 246 -7.17 3.03 14.71
C GLU A 246 -5.97 2.33 14.07
N LEU A 247 -6.06 1.99 12.80
CA LEU A 247 -5.02 1.32 12.02
C LEU A 247 -3.78 2.19 11.80
N ILE A 248 -3.94 3.50 11.52
CA ILE A 248 -2.80 4.45 11.46
C ILE A 248 -2.05 4.46 12.79
N ALA A 249 -2.77 4.53 13.90
CA ALA A 249 -2.15 4.54 15.22
C ALA A 249 -1.48 3.19 15.57
N VAL A 250 -1.98 2.06 15.07
CA VAL A 250 -1.27 0.77 15.16
C VAL A 250 0.06 0.85 14.39
N ARG A 251 0.04 1.35 13.15
CA ARG A 251 1.27 1.55 12.35
C ARG A 251 2.29 2.43 13.08
N ASP A 252 1.85 3.56 13.64
CA ASP A 252 2.74 4.50 14.34
C ASP A 252 3.38 3.91 15.60
N ARG A 253 2.67 3.01 16.29
CA ARG A 253 3.16 2.34 17.51
C ARG A 253 4.16 1.23 17.25
N HIS A 254 4.17 0.67 16.04
CA HIS A 254 4.96 -0.49 15.69
C HIS A 254 6.02 -0.14 14.63
N PRO A 255 7.25 0.25 15.03
CA PRO A 255 8.35 0.53 14.12
C PRO A 255 8.65 -0.59 13.12
N SER A 256 8.26 -1.83 13.41
CA SER A 256 8.40 -2.96 12.49
C SER A 256 7.60 -2.82 11.20
N LEU A 257 6.55 -1.99 11.17
CA LEU A 257 5.71 -1.73 10.00
C LEU A 257 6.24 -0.57 9.13
N GLY A 258 7.14 0.26 9.68
CA GLY A 258 7.70 1.46 9.04
C GLY A 258 9.22 1.44 8.99
N ARG A 259 9.82 0.34 8.52
CA ARG A 259 11.27 0.17 8.56
C ARG A 259 11.99 1.09 7.56
N PRO A 260 13.09 1.74 7.94
CA PRO A 260 13.89 2.55 7.04
C PRO A 260 14.85 1.72 6.18
N ARG A 261 14.91 0.39 6.35
CA ARG A 261 15.78 -0.55 5.61
C ARG A 261 15.00 -1.81 5.26
N PHE A 262 15.35 -2.43 4.14
CA PHE A 262 14.81 -3.73 3.74
C PHE A 262 15.17 -4.82 4.74
N PHE A 263 14.31 -5.84 4.81
CA PHE A 263 14.58 -7.07 5.53
C PHE A 263 15.76 -7.82 4.89
N GLN A 264 16.48 -8.60 5.69
CA GLN A 264 17.61 -9.39 5.25
C GLN A 264 17.31 -10.89 5.25
N GLY A 265 16.16 -11.31 5.76
CA GLY A 265 15.74 -12.71 5.83
C GLY A 265 16.70 -13.56 6.66
N ARG A 266 17.28 -12.97 7.70
CA ARG A 266 18.31 -13.65 8.52
C ARG A 266 18.31 -13.14 9.95
N LYS A 267 18.84 -13.97 10.85
CA LYS A 267 19.10 -13.57 12.24
C LYS A 267 20.06 -12.38 12.29
N ILE A 268 19.62 -11.28 12.87
CA ILE A 268 20.46 -10.08 13.08
C ILE A 268 21.29 -10.25 14.35
N ARG A 269 22.55 -9.77 14.36
CA ARG A 269 23.53 -9.94 15.45
C ARG A 269 22.89 -9.73 16.84
N GLY A 270 22.81 -10.80 17.63
CA GLY A 270 22.26 -10.79 18.99
C GLY A 270 20.76 -11.07 19.10
N SER A 271 20.02 -11.19 17.98
CA SER A 271 18.63 -11.66 17.95
C SER A 271 18.60 -13.18 17.68
N PRO A 272 17.89 -13.98 18.49
CA PRO A 272 17.65 -15.38 18.17
C PRO A 272 16.61 -15.58 17.05
N VAL A 273 15.85 -14.53 16.72
CA VAL A 273 14.75 -14.50 15.74
C VAL A 273 15.20 -13.82 14.44
N GLU A 274 14.71 -14.33 13.32
CA GLU A 274 14.84 -13.71 11.99
C GLU A 274 14.03 -12.41 11.94
N ASP A 275 14.46 -11.48 11.08
CA ASP A 275 13.77 -10.20 10.93
C ASP A 275 12.46 -10.28 10.13
N LEU A 276 12.34 -11.33 9.31
CA LEU A 276 11.16 -11.67 8.50
C LEU A 276 11.11 -13.18 8.30
N ALA A 277 9.93 -13.79 8.43
CA ALA A 277 9.69 -15.18 8.04
C ALA A 277 8.30 -15.34 7.42
N TRP A 278 8.17 -16.25 6.45
CA TRP A 278 6.94 -16.52 5.71
C TRP A 278 6.44 -17.94 6.01
N PHE A 279 5.13 -18.06 6.19
CA PHE A 279 4.48 -19.28 6.64
C PHE A 279 3.30 -19.64 5.75
N ARG A 280 3.15 -20.94 5.55
CA ARG A 280 1.95 -21.57 5.00
C ARG A 280 0.83 -21.56 6.05
N PRO A 281 -0.42 -21.80 5.65
CA PRO A 281 -1.54 -21.93 6.59
C PRO A 281 -1.33 -23.00 7.67
N ASP A 282 -0.63 -24.10 7.38
CA ASP A 282 -0.36 -25.15 8.38
C ASP A 282 0.77 -24.81 9.37
N GLY A 283 1.32 -23.60 9.31
CA GLY A 283 2.34 -23.12 10.24
C GLY A 283 3.77 -23.50 9.85
N GLU A 284 3.96 -24.26 8.77
CA GLU A 284 5.28 -24.57 8.23
C GLU A 284 5.87 -23.38 7.45
N PRO A 285 7.20 -23.16 7.50
CA PRO A 285 7.85 -22.15 6.67
C PRO A 285 7.63 -22.39 5.18
N MET A 286 7.49 -21.32 4.38
CA MET A 286 7.36 -21.45 2.93
C MET A 286 8.66 -21.97 2.29
N THR A 287 8.51 -22.88 1.33
CA THR A 287 9.60 -23.46 0.54
C THR A 287 9.79 -22.72 -0.79
N ASP A 288 10.98 -22.85 -1.41
CA ASP A 288 11.32 -22.23 -2.71
C ASP A 288 10.29 -22.53 -3.81
N GLU A 289 9.78 -23.77 -3.89
CA GLU A 289 8.81 -24.18 -4.92
C GLU A 289 7.44 -23.51 -4.75
N GLU A 290 7.09 -23.10 -3.53
CA GLU A 290 5.79 -22.50 -3.21
C GLU A 290 5.71 -21.01 -3.51
N TRP A 291 6.88 -20.36 -3.67
CA TRP A 291 6.98 -18.94 -4.03
C TRP A 291 6.43 -18.64 -5.43
N ASP A 292 6.59 -19.59 -6.34
CA ASP A 292 6.21 -19.47 -7.76
C ASP A 292 4.81 -20.06 -8.06
N VAL A 293 4.12 -20.63 -7.06
CA VAL A 293 2.77 -21.16 -7.27
C VAL A 293 1.81 -20.01 -7.57
N GLY A 294 1.07 -20.16 -8.68
CA GLY A 294 0.27 -19.10 -9.31
C GLY A 294 -0.86 -18.48 -8.50
N TRP A 295 -1.16 -18.99 -7.29
CA TRP A 295 -2.19 -18.39 -6.44
C TRP A 295 -1.86 -18.43 -4.95
N ALA A 296 -1.46 -17.29 -4.41
CA ALA A 296 -1.32 -17.04 -2.98
C ALA A 296 -2.70 -16.95 -2.32
N ARG A 297 -3.38 -18.08 -2.06
CA ARG A 297 -4.71 -18.05 -1.42
C ARG A 297 -4.67 -17.44 -0.02
N ALA A 298 -3.68 -17.88 0.75
CA ALA A 298 -3.54 -17.52 2.13
C ALA A 298 -2.07 -17.64 2.55
N ILE A 299 -1.57 -16.64 3.27
CA ILE A 299 -0.17 -16.53 3.65
C ILE A 299 -0.03 -15.94 5.05
N GLY A 300 1.03 -16.35 5.75
CA GLY A 300 1.46 -15.77 7.01
C GLY A 300 2.82 -15.09 6.87
N MET A 301 2.96 -13.91 7.48
CA MET A 301 4.20 -13.14 7.53
C MET A 301 4.49 -12.73 8.97
N ARG A 302 5.64 -13.17 9.50
CA ARG A 302 6.10 -12.79 10.83
C ARG A 302 7.19 -11.73 10.74
N LEU A 303 7.05 -10.67 11.52
CA LEU A 303 8.06 -9.62 11.68
C LEU A 303 8.68 -9.71 13.08
N GLY A 304 10.00 -9.89 13.13
CA GLY A 304 10.72 -9.97 14.40
C GLY A 304 11.01 -8.58 14.99
N GLY A 305 10.25 -8.16 16.01
CA GLY A 305 10.36 -6.83 16.61
C GLY A 305 11.68 -6.59 17.36
N LYS A 306 12.31 -7.67 17.85
CA LYS A 306 13.66 -7.65 18.45
C LYS A 306 14.80 -7.74 17.42
N ALA A 307 14.46 -7.97 16.16
CA ALA A 307 15.39 -8.05 15.04
C ALA A 307 15.47 -6.73 14.24
N LEU A 308 15.00 -5.62 14.82
CA LEU A 308 15.28 -4.29 14.29
C LEU A 308 16.78 -3.97 14.44
N SER A 309 17.38 -3.47 13.36
CA SER A 309 18.80 -3.09 13.28
C SER A 309 19.04 -1.60 13.48
N GLU A 310 17.94 -0.86 13.59
CA GLU A 310 17.88 0.60 13.56
C GLU A 310 18.07 1.20 14.95
N LEU A 311 18.61 2.43 14.96
CA LEU A 311 18.71 3.25 16.16
C LEU A 311 17.61 4.33 16.14
N ASP A 312 17.13 4.72 17.32
CA ASP A 312 16.30 5.91 17.49
C ASP A 312 17.12 7.20 17.40
N ALA A 313 16.49 8.36 17.61
CA ALA A 313 17.15 9.66 17.50
C ALA A 313 18.22 9.86 18.58
N GLU A 314 18.09 9.15 19.69
CA GLU A 314 18.97 9.13 20.85
C GLU A 314 20.10 8.09 20.72
N GLY A 315 20.10 7.28 19.67
CA GLY A 315 21.11 6.27 19.39
C GLY A 315 20.87 4.91 20.07
N ASN A 316 19.69 4.70 20.68
CA ASN A 316 19.32 3.40 21.25
C ASN A 316 18.76 2.48 20.17
N ARG A 317 18.96 1.17 20.34
CA ARG A 317 18.37 0.19 19.43
C ARG A 317 16.84 0.24 19.52
N ARG A 318 16.17 0.41 18.39
CA ARG A 318 14.72 0.27 18.32
C ARG A 318 14.35 -1.19 18.59
N VAL A 319 13.33 -1.38 19.40
CA VAL A 319 12.72 -2.68 19.71
C VAL A 319 11.23 -2.52 19.58
N ASP A 320 10.58 -3.57 19.12
CA ASP A 320 9.14 -3.68 18.96
C ASP A 320 8.70 -5.07 19.43
N ASP A 321 7.40 -5.25 19.51
CA ASP A 321 6.77 -6.56 19.71
C ASP A 321 6.91 -7.41 18.44
N ASP A 322 6.83 -8.74 18.57
CA ASP A 322 6.78 -9.58 17.38
C ASP A 322 5.38 -9.48 16.77
N LEU A 323 5.31 -9.29 15.46
CA LEU A 323 4.05 -9.17 14.73
C LEU A 323 3.84 -10.35 13.80
N PHE A 324 2.59 -10.80 13.68
CA PHE A 324 2.20 -11.83 12.72
C PHE A 324 1.04 -11.32 11.88
N LEU A 325 1.30 -11.09 10.60
CA LEU A 325 0.30 -10.70 9.61
C LEU A 325 -0.19 -11.95 8.88
N LEU A 326 -1.49 -12.18 8.89
CA LEU A 326 -2.15 -13.28 8.20
C LEU A 326 -3.10 -12.70 7.16
N LEU A 327 -3.00 -13.17 5.92
CA LEU A 327 -3.89 -12.77 4.85
C LEU A 327 -4.57 -14.01 4.27
N ASN A 328 -5.89 -13.95 4.13
CA ASN A 328 -6.69 -14.91 3.38
C ASN A 328 -7.43 -14.18 2.27
N GLY A 329 -6.94 -14.27 1.03
CA GLY A 329 -7.61 -13.78 -0.18
C GLY A 329 -8.63 -14.78 -0.74
N HIS A 330 -8.73 -15.99 -0.17
CA HIS A 330 -9.68 -17.01 -0.58
C HIS A 330 -11.12 -16.65 -0.20
N TYR A 331 -12.08 -17.13 -0.99
CA TYR A 331 -13.51 -16.90 -0.76
C TYR A 331 -14.11 -17.82 0.31
N GLU A 332 -13.35 -18.79 0.81
CA GLU A 332 -13.72 -19.66 1.94
C GLU A 332 -12.79 -19.40 3.13
N PRO A 333 -13.23 -19.70 4.36
CA PRO A 333 -12.34 -19.74 5.52
C PRO A 333 -11.16 -20.70 5.30
N VAL A 334 -10.01 -20.36 5.88
CA VAL A 334 -8.80 -21.18 5.83
C VAL A 334 -8.36 -21.49 7.26
N SER A 335 -8.08 -22.76 7.54
CA SER A 335 -7.49 -23.17 8.81
C SER A 335 -6.03 -22.71 8.85
N PHE A 336 -5.68 -21.97 9.89
CA PHE A 336 -4.33 -21.50 10.17
C PHE A 336 -3.79 -22.08 11.47
N CYS A 337 -2.49 -22.37 11.49
CA CYS A 337 -1.74 -22.69 12.69
C CYS A 337 -0.55 -21.74 12.80
N ILE A 338 -0.38 -21.11 13.96
CA ILE A 338 0.83 -20.32 14.25
C ILE A 338 1.86 -21.27 14.86
N PRO A 339 3.09 -21.36 14.30
CA PRO A 339 4.09 -22.28 14.82
C PRO A 339 4.44 -21.94 16.28
N PRO A 340 4.51 -22.95 17.17
CA PRO A 340 4.82 -22.72 18.58
C PRO A 340 6.31 -22.42 18.76
N GLU A 341 6.62 -21.28 19.38
CA GLU A 341 7.96 -20.96 19.91
C GLU A 341 7.96 -20.97 21.45
N GLY A 342 7.08 -21.78 22.06
CA GLY A 342 6.84 -21.82 23.50
C GLY A 342 5.35 -22.03 23.81
N ASN A 343 4.88 -21.47 24.94
CA ASN A 343 3.46 -21.37 25.27
C ASN A 343 2.95 -19.96 24.91
N ASP A 344 3.10 -19.59 23.64
CA ASP A 344 2.88 -18.20 23.22
C ASP A 344 1.41 -17.95 22.88
N GLU A 345 0.83 -16.97 23.54
CA GLU A 345 -0.47 -16.39 23.19
C GLU A 345 -0.24 -15.15 22.33
N TRP A 346 -0.92 -15.10 21.19
CA TRP A 346 -0.90 -13.98 20.25
C TRP A 346 -2.16 -13.13 20.43
N THR A 347 -2.00 -11.84 20.74
CA THR A 347 -3.14 -10.93 20.87
C THR A 347 -3.55 -10.41 19.50
N VAL A 348 -4.83 -10.47 19.15
CA VAL A 348 -5.36 -9.85 17.92
C VAL A 348 -5.33 -8.33 18.05
N LEU A 349 -4.62 -7.66 17.15
CA LEU A 349 -4.57 -6.20 17.03
C LEU A 349 -5.50 -5.66 15.95
N VAL A 350 -5.63 -6.35 14.83
CA VAL A 350 -6.48 -5.94 13.70
C VAL A 350 -7.22 -7.17 13.20
N ASP A 351 -8.54 -7.03 13.00
CA ASP A 351 -9.39 -8.03 12.35
C ASP A 351 -10.31 -7.34 11.35
N THR A 352 -10.05 -7.55 10.06
CA THR A 352 -10.82 -6.89 8.99
C THR A 352 -12.21 -7.50 8.78
N ALA A 353 -12.45 -8.74 9.21
CA ALA A 353 -13.75 -9.38 9.11
C ALA A 353 -14.73 -8.75 10.10
N THR A 354 -14.29 -8.52 11.34
CA THR A 354 -15.11 -7.89 12.38
C THR A 354 -15.03 -6.36 12.38
N GLY A 355 -13.95 -5.79 11.80
CA GLY A 355 -13.62 -4.37 11.90
C GLY A 355 -12.97 -3.99 13.23
N GLU A 356 -12.55 -4.96 14.03
CA GLU A 356 -11.88 -4.73 15.31
C GLU A 356 -10.45 -4.21 15.11
N VAL A 357 -10.09 -3.16 15.85
CA VAL A 357 -8.69 -2.70 15.97
C VAL A 357 -8.40 -2.39 17.44
N GLN A 358 -7.40 -3.06 18.02
CA GLN A 358 -7.02 -2.94 19.43
C GLN A 358 -5.66 -2.27 19.57
N ARG A 359 -5.65 -1.00 20.00
CA ARG A 359 -4.41 -0.24 20.19
C ARG A 359 -3.63 -0.59 21.47
N ASN A 360 -4.33 -0.94 22.55
CA ASN A 360 -3.77 -1.00 23.92
C ASN A 360 -3.72 -2.42 24.52
N GLY A 361 -3.96 -3.46 23.72
CA GLY A 361 -4.16 -4.83 24.19
C GLY A 361 -5.60 -5.10 24.66
N GLY A 362 -5.82 -6.28 25.23
CA GLY A 362 -7.16 -6.74 25.64
C GLY A 362 -8.02 -7.32 24.52
N GLY A 363 -7.45 -7.45 23.31
CA GLY A 363 -8.05 -8.24 22.24
C GLY A 363 -8.10 -9.73 22.59
N ARG A 364 -8.91 -10.48 21.86
CA ARG A 364 -8.91 -11.94 21.94
C ARG A 364 -7.52 -12.50 21.63
N THR A 365 -7.17 -13.60 22.28
CA THR A 365 -5.89 -14.28 22.08
C THR A 365 -6.06 -15.52 21.19
N ILE A 366 -4.98 -15.86 20.49
CA ILE A 366 -4.83 -17.09 19.70
C ILE A 366 -3.63 -17.83 20.27
N THR A 367 -3.82 -19.10 20.65
CA THR A 367 -2.75 -19.95 21.16
C THR A 367 -1.91 -20.48 19.99
N ALA A 368 -0.59 -20.31 20.05
CA ALA A 368 0.30 -20.94 19.07
C ALA A 368 0.25 -22.48 19.17
N GLY A 369 0.32 -23.16 18.03
CA GLY A 369 0.19 -24.62 17.92
C GLY A 369 -1.26 -25.15 17.89
N GLU A 370 -2.27 -24.30 18.10
CA GLU A 370 -3.67 -24.63 17.91
C GLU A 370 -4.17 -24.12 16.55
N ASP A 371 -4.94 -24.94 15.85
CA ASP A 371 -5.61 -24.54 14.62
C ASP A 371 -6.75 -23.56 14.93
N PHE A 372 -6.85 -22.50 14.13
CA PHE A 372 -7.98 -21.56 14.15
C PHE A 372 -8.39 -21.19 12.74
N GLU A 373 -9.66 -20.79 12.57
CA GLU A 373 -10.17 -20.36 11.27
C GLU A 373 -9.90 -18.88 11.03
N LEU A 374 -9.21 -18.57 9.92
CA LEU A 374 -9.14 -17.23 9.35
C LEU A 374 -10.31 -17.07 8.38
N PRO A 375 -11.27 -16.14 8.61
CA PRO A 375 -12.45 -15.99 7.77
C PRO A 375 -12.12 -15.76 6.29
N ALA A 376 -13.08 -16.07 5.41
CA ALA A 376 -12.98 -15.76 3.99
C ALA A 376 -12.65 -14.27 3.78
N ARG A 377 -11.73 -13.97 2.85
CA ARG A 377 -11.34 -12.60 2.47
C ARG A 377 -11.03 -11.73 3.69
N SER A 378 -10.13 -12.17 4.56
CA SER A 378 -9.81 -11.45 5.80
C SER A 378 -8.32 -11.32 6.03
N LEU A 379 -7.97 -10.36 6.88
CA LEU A 379 -6.62 -10.10 7.33
C LEU A 379 -6.64 -9.99 8.86
N LEU A 380 -5.70 -10.67 9.51
CA LEU A 380 -5.41 -10.51 10.93
C LEU A 380 -4.00 -9.97 11.14
N LEU A 381 -3.86 -9.00 12.03
CA LEU A 381 -2.58 -8.64 12.61
C LEU A 381 -2.55 -9.09 14.07
N LEU A 382 -1.54 -9.86 14.42
CA LEU A 382 -1.33 -10.39 15.76
C LEU A 382 -0.05 -9.83 16.36
N ARG A 383 0.01 -9.79 17.69
CA ARG A 383 1.16 -9.30 18.45
C ARG A 383 1.53 -10.22 19.61
N ARG A 384 2.84 -10.38 19.84
CA ARG A 384 3.44 -11.08 20.97
C ARG A 384 4.52 -10.26 21.68
#